data_AF-A0A2C9L6S2-F1
#
_entry.id   AF-A0A2C9L6S2-F1
#
_cell.length_a   1.000
_cell.length_b   1.000
_cell.length_c   1.000
_cell.angle_alpha   90.00
_cell.angle_beta   90.00
_cell.angle_gamma   90.00
#
_symmetry.space_group_name_H-M   'P 1'
#
loop_
_entity.id
_entity.type
_entity.pdbx_description
1 polymer ?
#
loop_
_entity_poly.entity_id
_entity_poly.type
_entity_poly.pdbx_seq_one_letter_code
_entity_poly.pdbx_strand_id
1 'polypeptide(L)'
;MNRNPKQTIQQLATFLGVEDNEEFLEKVQEACKFDKMKKVEEDNKKELPEALAKVAQAMNTKMVMIRKGIIGDWKNELTREQIDQLDTYIAKEMEKGLEFKFIYE
;
A
#
# COMPACT_ATOMS: atom_id res chain seq x y z
N MET A 1 -2.54 -7.49 4.97
CA MET A 1 -2.16 -8.02 3.64
C MET A 1 -0.69 -8.44 3.56
N ASN A 2 0.31 -7.57 3.79
CA ASN A 2 1.73 -7.97 3.64
C ASN A 2 2.22 -9.09 4.59
N ARG A 3 1.73 -9.15 5.84
CA ARG A 3 2.13 -10.20 6.80
C ARG A 3 1.54 -11.58 6.45
N ASN A 4 0.22 -11.64 6.20
CA ASN A 4 -0.51 -12.87 5.91
C ASN A 4 -1.41 -12.70 4.66
N PRO A 5 -0.85 -12.73 3.45
CA PRO A 5 -1.60 -12.48 2.22
C PRO A 5 -2.67 -13.55 1.96
N LYS A 6 -2.33 -14.84 2.05
CA LYS A 6 -3.27 -15.96 1.83
C LYS A 6 -4.50 -15.89 2.75
N GLN A 7 -4.28 -15.67 4.04
CA GLN A 7 -5.36 -15.52 5.03
C GLN A 7 -6.26 -14.31 4.73
N THR A 8 -5.67 -13.18 4.35
CA THR A 8 -6.46 -11.98 4.02
C THR A 8 -7.30 -12.19 2.75
N ILE A 9 -6.72 -12.84 1.72
CA ILE A 9 -7.43 -13.16 0.48
C ILE A 9 -8.59 -14.12 0.76
N GLN A 10 -8.39 -15.13 1.61
CA GLN A 10 -9.45 -16.06 2.01
C GLN A 10 -10.59 -15.36 2.76
N GLN A 11 -10.28 -14.44 3.68
CA GLN A 11 -11.29 -13.64 4.37
C GLN A 11 -12.10 -12.78 3.39
N LEU A 12 -11.44 -12.19 2.39
CA LEU A 12 -12.11 -11.42 1.34
C LEU A 12 -12.97 -12.32 0.44
N ALA A 13 -12.47 -13.50 0.07
CA ALA A 13 -13.22 -14.47 -0.73
C ALA A 13 -14.51 -14.89 -0.01
N THR A 14 -14.40 -15.21 1.29
CA THR A 14 -15.55 -15.53 2.15
C THR A 14 -16.54 -14.37 2.24
N PHE A 15 -16.04 -13.15 2.44
CA PHE A 15 -16.88 -11.95 2.54
C PHE A 15 -17.64 -11.67 1.23
N LEU A 16 -17.01 -11.89 0.08
CA LEU A 16 -17.59 -11.69 -1.25
C LEU A 16 -18.45 -12.88 -1.73
N GLY A 17 -18.42 -14.00 -1.01
CA GLY A 17 -19.13 -15.22 -1.39
C GLY A 17 -18.57 -15.89 -2.66
N VAL A 18 -17.28 -15.75 -2.93
CA VAL A 18 -16.59 -16.41 -4.06
C VAL A 18 -15.84 -17.65 -3.59
N GLU A 19 -15.47 -18.52 -4.52
CA GLU A 19 -14.70 -19.73 -4.21
C GLU A 19 -13.38 -19.40 -3.50
N ASP A 20 -13.06 -20.15 -2.45
CA ASP A 20 -11.82 -20.04 -1.67
C ASP A 20 -10.89 -21.24 -1.88
N ASN A 21 -11.00 -21.89 -3.04
CA ASN A 21 -10.16 -23.03 -3.41
C ASN A 21 -8.66 -22.64 -3.41
N GLU A 22 -7.79 -23.57 -3.04
CA GLU A 22 -6.37 -23.27 -2.84
C GLU A 22 -5.69 -22.75 -4.12
N GLU A 23 -6.05 -23.31 -5.28
CA GLU A 23 -5.54 -22.89 -6.58
C GLU A 23 -5.92 -21.43 -6.92
N PHE A 24 -7.14 -21.01 -6.59
CA PHE A 24 -7.64 -19.65 -6.77
C PHE A 24 -6.92 -18.68 -5.85
N LEU A 25 -6.78 -19.04 -4.57
CA LEU A 25 -6.05 -18.22 -3.59
C LEU A 25 -4.59 -18.01 -4.03
N GLU A 26 -3.93 -19.05 -4.53
CA GLU A 26 -2.56 -18.95 -5.06
C GLU A 26 -2.49 -18.10 -6.32
N LYS A 27 -3.40 -18.30 -7.29
CA LYS A 27 -3.47 -17.47 -8.50
C LYS A 27 -3.67 -16.00 -8.18
N VAL A 28 -4.58 -15.67 -7.27
CA VAL A 28 -4.83 -14.30 -6.83
C VAL A 28 -3.61 -13.73 -6.12
N GLN A 29 -3.02 -14.46 -5.16
CA GLN A 29 -1.83 -14.03 -4.46
C GLN A 29 -0.68 -13.73 -5.42
N GLU A 30 -0.46 -14.61 -6.39
CA GLU A 30 0.60 -14.53 -7.38
C GLU A 30 0.39 -13.36 -8.36
N ALA A 31 -0.85 -13.08 -8.76
CA ALA A 31 -1.21 -11.94 -9.60
C ALA A 31 -1.08 -10.60 -8.86
N CYS A 32 -1.42 -10.57 -7.56
CA CYS A 32 -1.37 -9.37 -6.72
C CYS A 32 -0.01 -9.12 -6.07
N LYS A 33 1.05 -9.86 -6.44
CA LYS A 33 2.41 -9.57 -5.98
C LYS A 33 2.84 -8.17 -6.42
N PHE A 34 3.48 -7.44 -5.51
CA PHE A 34 3.97 -6.08 -5.74
C PHE A 34 4.79 -5.97 -7.03
N ASP A 35 5.72 -6.90 -7.26
CA ASP A 35 6.57 -6.90 -8.46
C ASP A 35 5.77 -7.06 -9.76
N LYS A 36 4.69 -7.87 -9.74
CA LYS A 36 3.83 -8.01 -10.92
C LYS A 36 3.01 -6.76 -11.15
N MET A 37 2.45 -6.18 -10.10
CA MET A 37 1.71 -4.93 -10.21
C MET A 37 2.62 -3.80 -10.72
N LYS A 38 3.86 -3.74 -10.23
CA LYS A 38 4.87 -2.77 -10.70
C LYS A 38 5.17 -2.92 -12.19
N LYS A 39 5.41 -4.15 -12.65
CA LYS A 39 5.61 -4.44 -14.07
C LYS A 39 4.39 -4.05 -14.90
N VAL A 40 3.19 -4.36 -14.43
CA VAL A 40 1.94 -3.98 -15.10
C VAL A 40 1.79 -2.46 -15.22
N GLU A 41 2.23 -1.67 -14.26
CA GLU A 41 2.27 -0.19 -14.36
C GLU A 41 3.34 0.30 -15.34
N GLU A 42 4.54 -0.29 -15.30
CA GLU A 42 5.64 0.07 -16.20
C GLU A 42 5.31 -0.26 -17.68
N ASP A 43 4.66 -1.40 -17.91
CA ASP A 43 4.27 -1.91 -19.23
C ASP A 43 3.01 -1.21 -19.75
N ASN A 44 1.96 -1.11 -18.92
CA ASN A 44 0.79 -0.31 -19.24
C ASN A 44 1.06 1.13 -18.81
N LYS A 45 1.76 1.87 -19.67
CA LYS A 45 1.81 3.35 -19.62
C LYS A 45 0.38 3.91 -19.66
N LYS A 46 -0.33 3.85 -18.53
CA LYS A 46 -1.60 4.54 -18.36
C LYS A 46 -1.28 6.01 -18.51
N GLU A 47 -1.94 6.66 -19.45
CA GLU A 47 -1.87 8.11 -19.54
C GLU A 47 -2.26 8.67 -18.17
N LEU A 48 -1.32 9.37 -17.55
CA LEU A 48 -1.57 10.03 -16.29
C LEU A 48 -2.75 10.99 -16.52
N PRO A 49 -3.72 11.06 -15.60
CA PRO A 49 -4.71 12.13 -15.61
C PRO A 49 -4.02 13.48 -15.84
N GLU A 50 -4.58 14.34 -16.68
CA GLU A 50 -3.92 15.55 -17.19
C GLU A 50 -3.33 16.45 -16.09
N ALA A 51 -4.01 16.53 -14.94
CA ALA A 51 -3.54 17.25 -13.76
C ALA A 51 -2.23 16.68 -13.20
N LEU A 52 -2.10 15.35 -13.14
CA LEU A 52 -0.90 14.67 -12.67
C LEU A 52 0.23 14.76 -13.71
N ALA A 53 -0.10 14.71 -15.00
CA ALA A 53 0.88 14.87 -16.07
C ALA A 53 1.54 16.26 -16.05
N LYS A 54 0.76 17.32 -15.81
CA LYS A 54 1.27 18.69 -15.63
C LYS A 54 2.22 18.80 -14.43
N VAL A 55 1.87 18.16 -13.31
CA VAL A 55 2.71 18.13 -12.10
C VAL A 55 4.02 17.37 -12.35
N ALA A 56 3.95 16.20 -13.00
CA ALA A 56 5.13 15.42 -13.36
C ALA A 56 6.08 16.19 -14.28
N GLN A 57 5.52 16.90 -15.27
CA GLN A 57 6.28 17.74 -16.18
C GLN A 57 6.92 18.94 -15.46
N ALA A 58 6.16 19.62 -14.58
CA ALA A 58 6.67 20.75 -13.81
C ALA A 58 7.82 20.34 -12.86
N MET A 59 7.76 19.13 -12.29
CA MET A 59 8.80 18.60 -11.42
C MET A 59 9.95 17.91 -12.17
N ASN A 60 9.87 17.78 -13.50
CA ASN A 60 10.81 17.02 -14.32
C ASN A 60 11.06 15.59 -13.79
N THR A 61 10.02 14.97 -13.25
CA THR A 61 10.08 13.62 -12.67
C THR A 61 9.03 12.73 -13.31
N LYS A 62 9.37 11.46 -13.55
CA LYS A 62 8.35 10.44 -13.82
C LYS A 62 7.57 10.19 -12.52
N MET A 63 6.24 10.33 -12.58
CA MET A 63 5.41 9.86 -11.47
C MET A 63 5.45 8.34 -11.43
N VAL A 64 5.82 7.81 -10.27
CA VAL A 64 5.82 6.37 -9.96
C VAL A 64 4.69 6.13 -8.97
N MET A 65 3.65 5.40 -9.35
CA MET A 65 2.54 5.07 -8.44
C MET A 65 2.95 3.92 -7.52
N ILE A 66 3.67 2.92 -8.04
CA ILE A 66 4.16 1.77 -7.28
C ILE A 66 5.62 1.98 -6.84
N ARG A 67 5.79 2.70 -5.72
CA ARG A 67 7.11 3.17 -5.23
C ARG A 67 7.97 2.08 -4.56
N LYS A 68 7.60 1.62 -3.34
CA LYS A 68 8.38 0.62 -2.55
C LYS A 68 7.55 -0.53 -1.98
N GLY A 69 6.28 -0.31 -1.61
CA GLY A 69 5.37 -1.38 -1.17
C GLY A 69 5.69 -2.05 0.18
N ILE A 70 6.59 -1.47 0.97
CA ILE A 70 7.04 -2.02 2.25
C ILE A 70 6.44 -1.24 3.43
N ILE A 71 6.20 -1.94 4.54
CA ILE A 71 5.87 -1.31 5.82
C ILE A 71 7.18 -0.74 6.41
N GLY A 72 7.09 0.36 7.16
CA GLY A 72 8.25 0.93 7.85
C GLY A 72 9.11 1.89 7.04
N ASP A 73 8.87 2.08 5.73
CA ASP A 73 9.71 2.95 4.89
C ASP A 73 9.73 4.43 5.34
N TRP A 74 8.70 4.87 6.07
CA TRP A 74 8.64 6.21 6.65
C TRP A 74 9.84 6.53 7.54
N LYS A 75 10.45 5.51 8.17
CA LYS A 75 11.66 5.66 9.00
C LYS A 75 12.90 6.10 8.21
N ASN A 76 12.92 5.88 6.89
CA ASN A 76 14.01 6.29 6.02
C ASN A 76 13.90 7.76 5.58
N GLU A 77 12.71 8.34 5.69
CA GLU A 77 12.40 9.67 5.15
C GLU A 77 12.26 10.73 6.25
N LEU A 78 11.90 10.32 7.47
CA LEU A 78 11.67 11.21 8.61
C LEU A 78 12.87 11.28 9.58
N THR A 79 13.11 12.45 10.14
CA THR A 79 14.07 12.62 11.24
C THR A 79 13.48 12.13 12.57
N ARG A 80 14.34 11.84 13.56
CA ARG A 80 13.87 11.38 14.87
C ARG A 80 12.90 12.37 15.52
N GLU A 81 13.17 13.66 15.42
CA GLU A 81 12.30 14.70 15.97
C GLU A 81 10.92 14.70 15.31
N GLN A 82 10.85 14.46 14.00
CA GLN A 82 9.57 14.37 13.28
C GLN A 82 8.79 13.11 13.67
N ILE A 83 9.50 12.00 13.89
CA ILE A 83 8.91 10.74 14.34
C ILE A 83 8.29 10.91 15.72
N ASP A 84 9.03 11.49 16.67
CA ASP A 84 8.55 11.73 18.05
C ASP A 84 7.31 12.64 18.08
N GLN A 85 7.29 13.67 17.23
CA GLN A 85 6.13 14.55 17.07
C GLN A 85 4.92 13.80 16.51
N LEU A 86 5.13 12.94 15.51
CA LEU A 86 4.08 12.15 14.90
C LEU A 86 3.51 11.12 15.87
N ASP A 87 4.35 10.44 16.64
CA ASP A 87 3.92 9.47 17.66
C ASP A 87 3.05 10.13 18.74
N THR A 88 3.45 11.31 19.21
CA THR A 88 2.67 12.11 20.17
C THR A 88 1.32 12.51 19.59
N TYR A 89 1.30 12.95 18.33
CA TYR A 89 0.07 13.33 17.65
C TYR A 89 -0.88 12.13 17.48
N ILE A 90 -0.37 10.99 17.02
CA ILE A 90 -1.16 9.78 16.84
C ILE A 90 -1.75 9.34 18.18
N ALA A 91 -0.96 9.29 19.26
CA ALA A 91 -1.45 8.90 20.58
C ALA A 91 -2.64 9.77 21.03
N LYS A 92 -2.53 11.08 20.88
CA LYS A 92 -3.60 12.04 21.21
C LYS A 92 -4.86 11.85 20.36
N GLU A 93 -4.72 11.53 19.08
CA GLU A 93 -5.88 11.27 18.22
C GLU A 93 -6.54 9.93 18.54
N MET A 94 -5.77 8.91 18.93
CA MET A 94 -6.29 7.60 19.32
C MET A 94 -7.11 7.67 20.62
N GLU A 95 -6.73 8.54 21.56
CA GLU A 95 -7.49 8.82 22.80
C GLU A 95 -8.91 9.34 22.52
N LYS A 96 -9.21 9.85 21.32
CA LYS A 96 -10.55 10.29 20.92
C LYS A 96 -11.51 9.14 20.59
N GLY A 97 -11.09 7.88 20.77
CA GLY A 97 -11.94 6.70 20.61
C GLY A 97 -11.73 5.93 19.31
N LEU A 98 -10.57 6.08 18.66
CA LEU A 98 -10.22 5.29 17.48
C LEU A 98 -9.60 3.95 17.93
N GLU A 99 -10.38 2.87 17.87
CA GLU A 99 -9.93 1.53 18.25
C GLU A 99 -9.16 0.80 17.12
N PHE A 100 -8.21 1.48 16.48
CA PHE A 100 -7.38 0.87 15.44
C PHE A 100 -6.07 0.30 16.02
N LYS A 101 -5.67 -0.88 15.55
CA LYS A 101 -4.33 -1.44 15.84
C LYS A 101 -3.51 -1.40 14.58
N PHE A 102 -2.60 -0.42 14.51
CA PHE A 102 -1.69 -0.28 13.39
C PHE A 102 -0.39 -1.03 13.66
N ILE A 103 0.22 -1.48 12.56
CA ILE A 103 1.53 -2.08 12.54
C ILE A 103 2.41 -1.17 11.70
N TYR A 104 3.36 -0.49 12.34
CA TYR A 104 4.20 0.54 11.71
C TYR A 104 5.60 0.04 11.30
N GLU A 105 5.86 -1.26 11.50
CA GLU A 105 7.14 -1.94 11.22
C GLU A 105 7.13 -2.68 9.90
#